data_AF-A0A838WSG0-F1
#
_entry.id   AF-A0A838WSG0-F1
#
_cell.length_a   1.000
_cell.length_b   1.000
_cell.length_c   1.000
_cell.angle_alpha   90.00
_cell.angle_beta   90.00
_cell.angle_gamma   90.00
#
_symmetry.space_group_name_H-M   'P 1'
#
loop_
_entity.id
_entity.type
_entity.pdbx_description
1 polymer ?
#
loop_
_entity_poly.entity_id
_entity_poly.type
_entity_poly.pdbx_seq_one_letter_code
_entity_poly.pdbx_strand_id
1 'polypeptide(L)'
;MLEGTLTVVIFYYPGAHFMLTFLAATGVSAALAMEGFRRRGIRYTATLDTLDVDIHVNGIRGKSTVARMIGGVLRSQGFITIAKPTGTYACVNDHEGTEHAIKRVGPPNINEQYDILKQWLAKGANAAVFECMAVKPKYQALCQDVILRSPICIITNVRLDHQEDMGDTVEDIAASLCSTVPVDGTVITGER
;
A
#
# COMPACT_ATOMS: atom_id res chain seq x y z
N MET A 1 -29.42 0.86 81.20
CA MET A 1 -29.80 0.63 79.79
C MET A 1 -28.84 1.47 78.95
N LEU A 2 -27.91 0.84 78.23
CA LEU A 2 -26.97 1.51 77.33
C LEU A 2 -27.44 1.23 75.90
N GLU A 3 -27.84 2.27 75.17
CA GLU A 3 -28.11 2.21 73.74
C GLU A 3 -26.77 2.23 72.98
N GLY A 4 -26.50 1.18 72.19
CA GLY A 4 -25.31 1.10 71.35
C GLY A 4 -25.66 1.34 69.89
N THR A 5 -25.25 2.48 69.35
CA THR A 5 -25.38 2.82 67.92
C THR A 5 -24.32 2.07 67.11
N LEU A 6 -24.75 1.25 66.15
CA LEU A 6 -23.87 0.53 65.22
C LEU A 6 -23.44 1.45 64.07
N THR A 7 -22.23 1.99 64.11
CA THR A 7 -21.66 2.79 63.02
C THR A 7 -21.07 1.86 61.96
N VAL A 8 -21.72 1.76 60.79
CA VAL A 8 -21.15 1.08 59.61
C VAL A 8 -20.12 2.01 58.96
N VAL A 9 -18.84 1.67 59.08
CA VAL A 9 -17.75 2.38 58.41
C VAL A 9 -17.62 1.85 56.98
N ILE A 10 -18.08 2.61 56.00
CA ILE A 10 -17.84 2.34 54.58
C ILE A 10 -16.42 2.81 54.25
N PHE A 11 -15.51 1.87 53.97
CA PHE A 11 -14.16 2.19 53.52
C PHE A 11 -14.21 2.65 52.04
N TYR A 12 -14.07 3.96 51.82
CA TYR A 12 -13.88 4.53 50.48
C TYR A 12 -12.41 4.36 50.09
N TYR A 13 -12.11 3.63 49.01
CA TYR A 13 -10.75 3.49 48.47
C TYR A 13 -10.53 4.51 47.34
N PRO A 14 -10.03 5.73 47.61
CA PRO A 14 -9.86 6.78 46.60
C PRO A 14 -8.96 6.36 45.42
N GLY A 15 -8.03 5.42 45.64
CA GLY A 15 -7.18 4.88 44.58
C GLY A 15 -7.92 4.04 43.53
N ALA A 16 -9.02 3.36 43.90
CA ALA A 16 -9.77 2.51 42.97
C ALA A 16 -10.53 3.33 41.91
N HIS A 17 -11.10 4.48 42.30
CA HIS A 17 -11.78 5.40 41.38
C HIS A 17 -10.80 6.09 40.42
N PHE A 18 -9.62 6.47 40.90
CA PHE A 18 -8.56 7.04 40.07
C PHE A 18 -8.01 6.01 39.07
N MET A 19 -7.78 4.77 39.52
CA MET A 19 -7.35 3.68 38.65
C MET A 19 -8.39 3.33 37.58
N LEU A 20 -9.69 3.31 37.93
CA LEU A 20 -10.77 3.03 36.99
C LEU A 20 -10.95 4.12 35.94
N THR A 21 -10.88 5.40 36.35
CA THR A 21 -10.96 6.53 35.42
C THR A 21 -9.74 6.58 34.48
N PHE A 22 -8.54 6.28 34.97
CA PHE A 22 -7.34 6.16 34.13
C PHE A 22 -7.45 5.03 33.10
N LEU A 23 -7.93 3.85 33.50
CA LEU A 23 -8.15 2.72 32.59
C LEU A 23 -9.22 3.02 31.54
N ALA A 24 -10.30 3.70 31.94
CA ALA A 24 -11.33 4.14 30.99
C ALA A 24 -10.78 5.15 29.98
N ALA A 25 -9.98 6.12 30.43
CA ALA A 25 -9.38 7.14 29.56
C ALA A 25 -8.40 6.54 28.53
N THR A 26 -7.56 5.58 28.94
CA THR A 26 -6.65 4.88 28.02
C THR A 26 -7.41 4.01 27.02
N GLY A 27 -8.46 3.31 27.48
CA GLY A 27 -9.36 2.54 26.62
C GLY A 27 -10.05 3.40 25.56
N VAL A 28 -10.60 4.56 25.94
CA VAL A 28 -11.20 5.52 25.00
C VAL A 28 -10.17 6.06 24.02
N SER A 29 -8.97 6.41 24.49
CA SER A 29 -7.90 6.91 23.61
C SER A 29 -7.45 5.86 22.59
N ALA A 30 -7.31 4.60 23.01
CA ALA A 30 -6.99 3.50 22.11
C ALA A 30 -8.10 3.28 21.07
N ALA A 31 -9.38 3.33 21.50
CA ALA A 31 -10.53 3.20 20.60
C ALA A 31 -10.58 4.32 19.56
N LEU A 32 -10.36 5.58 19.95
CA LEU A 32 -10.31 6.71 19.04
C LEU A 32 -9.15 6.60 18.05
N ALA A 33 -7.98 6.15 18.51
CA ALA A 33 -6.84 5.90 17.64
C ALA A 33 -7.15 4.80 16.60
N MET A 34 -7.70 3.67 17.05
CA MET A 34 -8.11 2.57 16.16
C MET A 34 -9.15 3.01 15.13
N GLU A 35 -10.17 3.77 15.55
CA GLU A 35 -11.17 4.34 14.64
C GLU A 35 -10.54 5.32 13.63
N GLY A 36 -9.58 6.14 14.08
CA GLY A 36 -8.81 7.02 13.21
C GLY A 36 -7.96 6.26 12.17
N PHE A 37 -7.37 5.12 12.53
CA PHE A 37 -6.69 4.23 11.58
C PHE A 37 -7.67 3.60 10.59
N ARG A 38 -8.79 3.07 11.08
CA ARG A 38 -9.85 2.47 10.24
C ARG A 38 -10.37 3.45 9.20
N ARG A 39 -10.70 4.68 9.61
CA ARG A 39 -11.18 5.74 8.70
C ARG A 39 -10.13 6.11 7.65
N ARG A 40 -8.85 6.16 8.01
CA ARG A 40 -7.76 6.41 7.05
C ARG A 40 -7.67 5.29 6.01
N GLY A 41 -7.74 4.03 6.44
CA GLY A 41 -7.74 2.89 5.51
C GLY A 41 -8.94 2.90 4.56
N ILE A 42 -10.14 3.16 5.07
CA ILE A 42 -11.36 3.27 4.24
C ILE A 42 -11.23 4.41 3.23
N ARG A 43 -10.79 5.60 3.68
CA ARG A 43 -10.59 6.75 2.78
C ARG A 43 -9.54 6.48 1.71
N TYR A 44 -8.47 5.79 2.06
CA TYR A 44 -7.43 5.42 1.11
C TYR A 44 -7.99 4.48 0.04
N THR A 45 -8.70 3.44 0.46
CA THR A 45 -9.36 2.50 -0.47
C THR A 45 -10.33 3.23 -1.40
N ALA A 46 -11.20 4.08 -0.85
CA ALA A 46 -12.13 4.89 -1.63
C ALA A 46 -11.44 5.89 -2.58
N THR A 47 -10.17 6.24 -2.32
CA THR A 47 -9.37 7.05 -3.24
C THR A 47 -8.89 6.20 -4.42
N LEU A 48 -8.51 4.94 -4.19
CA LEU A 48 -8.14 4.03 -5.27
C LEU A 48 -9.33 3.70 -6.17
N ASP A 49 -10.53 3.62 -5.59
CA ASP A 49 -11.79 3.39 -6.33
C ASP A 49 -12.13 4.51 -7.35
N THR A 50 -11.42 5.64 -7.33
CA THR A 50 -11.56 6.70 -8.35
C THR A 50 -10.71 6.46 -9.59
N LEU A 51 -9.87 5.43 -9.60
CA LEU A 51 -9.07 5.05 -10.77
C LEU A 51 -9.93 4.23 -11.72
N ASP A 52 -10.06 4.72 -12.96
CA ASP A 52 -10.65 3.96 -14.06
C ASP A 52 -9.70 2.84 -14.54
N VAL A 53 -8.39 3.05 -14.39
CA VAL A 53 -7.35 2.09 -14.75
C VAL A 53 -6.28 2.05 -13.66
N ASP A 54 -5.99 0.87 -13.13
CA ASP A 54 -4.94 0.66 -12.14
C ASP A 54 -4.18 -0.65 -12.44
N ILE A 55 -2.88 -0.52 -12.72
CA ILE A 55 -2.03 -1.59 -13.24
C ILE A 55 -0.75 -1.69 -12.42
N HIS A 56 -0.46 -2.89 -11.92
CA HIS A 56 0.81 -3.22 -11.28
C HIS A 56 1.68 -4.06 -12.22
N VAL A 57 2.83 -3.52 -12.61
CA VAL A 57 3.77 -4.14 -13.55
C VAL A 57 4.93 -4.77 -12.78
N ASN A 58 5.00 -6.09 -12.78
CA ASN A 58 6.04 -6.89 -12.16
C ASN A 58 6.79 -7.74 -13.21
N GLY A 59 7.83 -8.46 -12.78
CA GLY A 59 8.69 -9.30 -13.61
C GLY A 59 10.17 -8.99 -13.41
N ILE A 60 11.06 -9.78 -14.00
CA ILE A 60 12.51 -9.59 -13.78
C ILE A 60 13.04 -8.42 -14.59
N ARG A 61 12.81 -8.41 -15.91
CA ARG A 61 13.33 -7.36 -16.82
C ARG A 61 12.22 -6.61 -17.54
N GLY A 62 12.49 -5.39 -17.97
CA GLY A 62 11.60 -4.62 -18.85
C GLY A 62 10.40 -3.93 -18.19
N LYS A 63 10.22 -4.05 -16.87
CA LYS A 63 9.13 -3.41 -16.12
C LYS A 63 9.02 -1.90 -16.39
N SER A 64 10.12 -1.16 -16.23
CA SER A 64 10.20 0.27 -16.51
C SER A 64 9.77 0.68 -17.92
N THR A 65 10.13 -0.12 -18.92
CA THR A 65 9.78 0.14 -20.32
C THR A 65 8.28 -0.09 -20.52
N VAL A 66 7.78 -1.23 -20.04
CA VAL A 66 6.36 -1.59 -20.13
C VAL A 66 5.49 -0.58 -19.40
N ALA A 67 5.87 -0.16 -18.19
CA ALA A 67 5.13 0.86 -17.43
C ALA A 67 5.04 2.20 -18.18
N ARG A 68 6.15 2.66 -18.77
CA ARG A 68 6.17 3.89 -19.60
C ARG A 68 5.30 3.75 -20.86
N MET A 69 5.38 2.60 -21.54
CA MET A 69 4.60 2.34 -22.75
C MET A 69 3.10 2.32 -22.47
N ILE A 70 2.67 1.59 -21.44
CA ILE A 70 1.26 1.54 -21.03
C ILE A 70 0.78 2.94 -20.64
N GLY A 71 1.57 3.66 -19.83
CA GLY A 71 1.24 5.05 -19.48
C GLY A 71 1.09 5.96 -20.70
N GLY A 72 1.96 5.82 -21.70
CA GLY A 72 1.87 6.56 -22.96
C GLY A 72 0.63 6.22 -23.78
N VAL A 73 0.29 4.93 -23.87
CA VAL A 73 -0.93 4.48 -24.55
C VAL A 73 -2.17 5.01 -23.86
N LEU A 74 -2.27 4.90 -22.54
CA LEU A 74 -3.43 5.42 -21.79
C LEU A 74 -3.60 6.93 -21.96
N ARG A 75 -2.51 7.72 -21.91
CA ARG A 75 -2.55 9.16 -22.23
C ARG A 75 -3.06 9.43 -23.64
N SER A 76 -2.62 8.65 -24.63
CA SER A 76 -3.08 8.79 -26.02
C SER A 76 -4.58 8.52 -26.19
N GLN A 77 -5.18 7.76 -25.26
CA GLN A 77 -6.62 7.47 -25.20
C GLN A 77 -7.40 8.48 -24.34
N GLY A 78 -6.75 9.53 -23.83
CA GLY A 78 -7.40 10.61 -23.07
C GLY A 78 -7.46 10.40 -21.55
N PHE A 79 -6.85 9.35 -21.01
CA PHE A 79 -6.77 9.17 -19.55
C PHE A 79 -5.75 10.14 -18.93
N ILE A 80 -6.10 10.71 -17.78
CA ILE A 80 -5.17 11.50 -16.94
C ILE A 80 -4.30 10.49 -16.19
N THR A 81 -3.25 10.03 -16.86
CA THR A 81 -2.46 8.87 -16.44
C THR A 81 -1.18 9.29 -15.74
N ILE A 82 -0.88 8.61 -14.63
CA ILE A 82 0.47 8.57 -14.07
C ILE A 82 1.12 7.21 -14.33
N ALA A 83 2.40 7.21 -14.69
CA ALA A 83 3.22 6.01 -14.73
C ALA A 83 4.43 6.19 -13.81
N LYS A 84 4.71 5.21 -12.95
CA LYS A 84 5.80 5.25 -11.99
C LYS A 84 6.81 4.14 -12.31
N PRO A 85 7.79 4.40 -13.18
CA PRO A 85 8.94 3.52 -13.36
C PRO A 85 10.01 3.73 -12.28
N THR A 86 10.79 2.69 -12.00
CA THR A 86 11.88 2.73 -11.02
C THR A 86 13.29 2.54 -11.56
N GLY A 87 13.45 2.20 -12.85
CA GLY A 87 14.69 1.75 -13.52
C GLY A 87 16.00 2.44 -13.12
N THR A 88 16.60 3.25 -14.02
CA THR A 88 17.89 3.91 -13.73
C THR A 88 17.73 4.99 -12.65
N TYR A 89 16.61 5.69 -12.67
CA TYR A 89 16.15 6.54 -11.59
C TYR A 89 14.63 6.41 -11.50
N ALA A 90 14.12 6.60 -10.28
CA ALA A 90 12.69 6.53 -10.03
C ALA A 90 12.04 7.90 -10.27
N CYS A 91 10.97 7.91 -11.06
CA CYS A 91 10.20 9.10 -11.37
C CYS A 91 8.72 8.77 -11.50
N VAL A 92 7.89 9.81 -11.59
CA VAL A 92 6.51 9.72 -12.03
C VAL A 92 6.39 10.48 -13.35
N ASN A 93 6.00 9.79 -14.42
CA ASN A 93 5.56 10.40 -15.66
C ASN A 93 4.11 10.86 -15.48
N ASP A 94 3.85 12.16 -15.59
CA ASP A 94 2.50 12.71 -15.44
C ASP A 94 1.66 12.61 -16.72
N HIS A 95 0.48 13.25 -16.70
CA HIS A 95 -0.48 13.28 -17.80
C HIS A 95 0.02 14.04 -19.04
N GLU A 96 1.02 14.90 -18.92
CA GLU A 96 1.69 15.56 -20.06
C GLU A 96 2.89 14.73 -20.56
N GLY A 97 3.22 13.64 -19.86
CA GLY A 97 4.42 12.83 -20.10
C GLY A 97 5.69 13.38 -19.45
N THR A 98 5.58 14.45 -18.66
CA THR A 98 6.71 15.07 -17.96
C THR A 98 7.17 14.17 -16.81
N GLU A 99 8.49 13.98 -16.68
CA GLU A 99 9.07 13.17 -15.62
C GLU A 99 9.38 13.97 -14.36
N HIS A 100 8.78 13.56 -13.25
CA HIS A 100 9.01 14.13 -11.92
C HIS A 100 9.85 13.17 -11.09
N ALA A 101 11.12 13.51 -10.85
CA ALA A 101 12.02 12.66 -10.07
C ALA A 101 11.53 12.48 -8.62
N ILE A 102 11.60 11.25 -8.11
CA ILE A 102 11.25 10.94 -6.72
C ILE A 102 12.45 11.29 -5.84
N LYS A 103 12.31 12.35 -5.03
CA LYS A 103 13.35 12.79 -4.08
C LYS A 103 13.30 11.94 -2.82
N ARG A 104 14.44 11.37 -2.42
CA ARG A 104 14.56 10.52 -1.23
C ARG A 104 15.63 11.05 -0.29
N VAL A 105 15.36 10.97 1.01
CA VAL A 105 16.37 11.18 2.07
C VAL A 105 17.06 9.85 2.43
N GLY A 106 16.40 8.71 2.19
CA GLY A 106 16.88 7.37 2.51
C GLY A 106 16.75 6.37 1.35
N PRO A 107 16.93 5.07 1.62
CA PRO A 107 16.80 4.03 0.60
C PRO A 107 15.37 3.95 0.04
N PRO A 108 15.19 3.37 -1.16
CA PRO A 108 13.87 3.13 -1.72
C PRO A 108 12.97 2.35 -0.74
N ASN A 109 11.72 2.78 -0.62
CA ASN A 109 10.76 2.17 0.29
C ASN A 109 9.40 2.05 -0.40
N ILE A 110 8.76 0.88 -0.34
CA ILE A 110 7.43 0.65 -0.94
C ILE A 110 6.35 1.61 -0.40
N ASN A 111 6.51 2.14 0.82
CA ASN A 111 5.58 3.10 1.40
C ASN A 111 5.53 4.43 0.63
N GLU A 112 6.54 4.75 -0.19
CA GLU A 112 6.52 5.95 -1.03
C GLU A 112 5.34 5.93 -2.02
N GLN A 113 4.80 4.74 -2.38
CA GLN A 113 3.67 4.66 -3.31
C GLN A 113 2.39 5.29 -2.72
N TYR A 114 2.18 5.27 -1.39
CA TYR A 114 1.03 5.93 -0.75
C TYR A 114 1.01 7.43 -1.03
N ASP A 115 2.15 8.08 -0.82
CA ASP A 115 2.27 9.53 -0.98
C ASP A 115 2.17 9.94 -2.45
N ILE A 116 2.77 9.14 -3.35
CA ILE A 116 2.66 9.34 -4.80
C ILE A 116 1.19 9.24 -5.24
N LEU A 117 0.51 8.14 -4.93
CA LEU A 117 -0.91 7.96 -5.29
C LEU A 117 -1.75 9.11 -4.75
N LYS A 118 -1.64 9.40 -3.44
CA LYS A 118 -2.39 10.49 -2.82
C LYS A 118 -2.14 11.84 -3.50
N GLN A 119 -0.89 12.15 -3.82
CA GLN A 119 -0.51 13.41 -4.46
C GLN A 119 -1.13 13.54 -5.86
N TRP A 120 -1.08 12.49 -6.67
CA TRP A 120 -1.46 12.56 -8.08
C TRP A 120 -2.96 12.36 -8.31
N LEU A 121 -3.61 11.51 -7.53
CA LEU A 121 -5.06 11.36 -7.57
C LEU A 121 -5.75 12.65 -7.10
N ALA A 122 -5.18 13.35 -6.10
CA ALA A 122 -5.65 14.69 -5.71
C ALA A 122 -5.51 15.76 -6.82
N LYS A 123 -4.65 15.52 -7.82
CA LYS A 123 -4.51 16.36 -9.03
C LYS A 123 -5.41 15.91 -10.18
N GLY A 124 -6.28 14.91 -9.96
CA GLY A 124 -7.23 14.43 -10.95
C GLY A 124 -6.74 13.26 -11.80
N ALA A 125 -5.63 12.60 -11.45
CA ALA A 125 -5.24 11.37 -12.13
C ALA A 125 -6.32 10.29 -11.94
N ASN A 126 -6.79 9.71 -13.03
CA ASN A 126 -7.78 8.64 -13.06
C ASN A 126 -7.22 7.33 -13.64
N ALA A 127 -5.95 7.32 -14.03
CA ALA A 127 -5.25 6.10 -14.44
C ALA A 127 -3.86 6.01 -13.81
N ALA A 128 -3.48 4.83 -13.33
CA ALA A 128 -2.22 4.58 -12.64
C ALA A 128 -1.53 3.33 -13.17
N VAL A 129 -0.23 3.44 -13.45
CA VAL A 129 0.63 2.31 -13.83
C VAL A 129 1.88 2.32 -12.96
N PHE A 130 2.01 1.34 -12.08
CA PHE A 130 3.12 1.26 -11.14
C PHE A 130 4.03 0.08 -11.46
N GLU A 131 5.33 0.35 -11.60
CA GLU A 131 6.33 -0.71 -11.60
C GLU A 131 6.58 -1.24 -10.18
N CYS A 132 6.62 -2.57 -10.06
CA CYS A 132 7.03 -3.25 -8.85
C CYS A 132 8.53 -3.00 -8.60
N MET A 133 8.85 -2.48 -7.42
CA MET A 133 10.21 -2.22 -6.96
C MET A 133 10.69 -3.20 -5.90
N ALA A 134 9.81 -4.09 -5.43
CA ALA A 134 10.10 -5.03 -4.36
C ALA A 134 10.67 -6.33 -4.92
N VAL A 135 11.84 -6.75 -4.42
CA VAL A 135 12.44 -8.05 -4.79
C VAL A 135 11.81 -9.17 -3.96
N LYS A 136 11.72 -8.98 -2.63
CA LYS A 136 11.20 -10.01 -1.73
C LYS A 136 9.69 -10.22 -1.89
N PRO A 137 9.20 -11.47 -2.01
CA PRO A 137 7.78 -11.75 -2.25
C PRO A 137 6.85 -11.16 -1.17
N LYS A 138 7.26 -11.14 0.10
CA LYS A 138 6.49 -10.48 1.17
C LYS A 138 6.22 -8.99 0.91
N TYR A 139 7.21 -8.27 0.39
CA TYR A 139 7.04 -6.84 0.09
C TYR A 139 6.29 -6.62 -1.23
N GLN A 140 6.41 -7.55 -2.18
CA GLN A 140 5.59 -7.57 -3.38
C GLN A 140 4.09 -7.71 -3.02
N ALA A 141 3.75 -8.71 -2.19
CA ALA A 141 2.39 -8.91 -1.69
C ALA A 141 1.88 -7.70 -0.91
N LEU A 142 2.69 -7.14 0.00
CA LEU A 142 2.29 -5.94 0.74
C LEU A 142 2.02 -4.76 -0.20
N CYS A 143 2.87 -4.56 -1.21
CA CYS A 143 2.68 -3.52 -2.22
C CYS A 143 1.40 -3.74 -3.03
N GLN A 144 1.09 -4.98 -3.43
CA GLN A 144 -0.12 -5.33 -4.17
C GLN A 144 -1.38 -5.24 -3.30
N ASP A 145 -1.46 -5.96 -2.19
CA ASP A 145 -2.72 -6.20 -1.48
C ASP A 145 -3.16 -5.03 -0.58
N VAL A 146 -2.19 -4.21 -0.16
CA VAL A 146 -2.41 -3.16 0.84
C VAL A 146 -2.21 -1.76 0.25
N ILE A 147 -1.21 -1.59 -0.62
CA ILE A 147 -0.87 -0.26 -1.17
C ILE A 147 -1.59 -0.04 -2.50
N LEU A 148 -1.17 -0.71 -3.56
CA LEU A 148 -1.65 -0.44 -4.92
C LEU A 148 -3.07 -0.97 -5.15
N ARG A 149 -3.34 -2.21 -4.73
CA ARG A 149 -4.62 -2.92 -4.93
C ARG A 149 -5.07 -3.00 -6.39
N SER A 150 -4.10 -3.01 -7.30
CA SER A 150 -4.35 -2.99 -8.74
C SER A 150 -5.10 -4.25 -9.18
N PRO A 151 -6.27 -4.13 -9.83
CA PRO A 151 -7.04 -5.28 -10.33
C PRO A 151 -6.37 -5.95 -11.54
N ILE A 152 -5.39 -5.28 -12.16
CA ILE A 152 -4.61 -5.81 -13.28
C ILE A 152 -3.14 -5.93 -12.86
N CYS A 153 -2.60 -7.14 -12.94
CA CYS A 153 -1.18 -7.41 -12.79
C CYS A 153 -0.58 -7.80 -14.14
N ILE A 154 0.58 -7.24 -14.45
CA ILE A 154 1.37 -7.62 -15.63
C ILE A 154 2.67 -8.26 -15.15
N ILE A 155 2.96 -9.47 -15.61
CA ILE A 155 4.25 -10.12 -15.41
C ILE A 155 5.02 -10.09 -16.73
N THR A 156 6.06 -9.26 -16.79
CA THR A 156 6.79 -9.02 -18.06
C THR A 156 7.60 -10.22 -18.51
N ASN A 157 8.26 -10.91 -17.57
CA ASN A 157 8.99 -12.16 -17.78
C ASN A 157 9.45 -12.76 -16.44
N VAL A 158 9.79 -14.05 -16.50
CA VAL A 158 10.43 -14.82 -15.43
C VAL A 158 11.80 -15.28 -15.92
N ARG A 159 12.84 -14.98 -15.14
CA ARG A 159 14.25 -15.26 -15.46
C ARG A 159 15.01 -15.52 -14.17
N LEU A 160 16.11 -16.27 -14.23
CA LEU A 160 17.01 -16.44 -13.10
C LEU A 160 17.74 -15.12 -12.81
N ASP A 161 17.35 -14.47 -11.72
CA ASP A 161 17.93 -13.25 -11.15
C ASP A 161 17.45 -13.14 -9.69
N HIS A 162 18.16 -12.43 -8.82
CA HIS A 162 17.77 -12.27 -7.41
C HIS A 162 17.45 -13.58 -6.65
N GLN A 163 18.19 -14.65 -6.95
CA GLN A 163 17.92 -16.00 -6.41
C GLN A 163 17.98 -16.04 -4.87
N GLU A 164 18.81 -15.19 -4.26
CA GLU A 164 18.92 -15.02 -2.81
C GLU A 164 17.60 -14.61 -2.13
N ASP A 165 16.72 -13.93 -2.86
CA ASP A 165 15.46 -13.38 -2.34
C ASP A 165 14.23 -14.09 -2.92
N MET A 166 14.34 -14.67 -4.12
CA MET A 166 13.21 -15.20 -4.90
C MET A 166 13.24 -16.72 -5.11
N GLY A 167 14.34 -17.38 -4.76
CA GLY A 167 14.52 -18.83 -4.90
C GLY A 167 15.43 -19.22 -6.07
N ASP A 168 15.77 -20.51 -6.14
CA ASP A 168 16.88 -20.98 -6.97
C ASP A 168 16.45 -21.38 -8.38
N THR A 169 15.16 -21.64 -8.60
CA THR A 169 14.60 -22.09 -9.87
C THR A 169 13.73 -21.04 -10.55
N VAL A 170 13.45 -21.22 -11.84
CA VAL A 170 12.53 -20.34 -12.58
C VAL A 170 11.13 -20.42 -11.98
N GLU A 171 10.73 -21.59 -11.51
CA GLU A 171 9.46 -21.87 -10.84
C GLU A 171 9.35 -21.14 -9.50
N ASP A 172 10.42 -21.12 -8.69
CA ASP A 172 10.45 -20.37 -7.44
C ASP A 172 10.30 -18.86 -7.69
N ILE A 173 11.01 -18.35 -8.70
CA ILE A 173 10.93 -16.94 -9.09
C ILE A 173 9.55 -16.60 -9.64
N ALA A 174 8.94 -17.48 -10.44
CA ALA A 174 7.57 -17.31 -10.90
C ALA A 174 6.59 -17.25 -9.72
N ALA A 175 6.72 -18.17 -8.75
CA ALA A 175 5.91 -18.16 -7.54
C ALA A 175 6.10 -16.88 -6.71
N SER A 176 7.34 -16.39 -6.62
CA SER A 176 7.65 -15.10 -5.98
C SER A 176 6.95 -13.93 -6.67
N LEU A 177 7.07 -13.83 -8.01
CA LEU A 177 6.41 -12.79 -8.82
C LEU A 177 4.89 -12.86 -8.74
N CYS A 178 4.32 -14.07 -8.62
CA CYS A 178 2.89 -14.27 -8.43
C CYS A 178 2.36 -13.67 -7.12
N SER A 179 3.23 -13.23 -6.20
CA SER A 179 2.82 -12.45 -5.02
C SER A 179 2.18 -11.11 -5.38
N THR A 180 2.31 -10.63 -6.63
CA THR A 180 1.60 -9.43 -7.11
C THR A 180 0.29 -9.73 -7.84
N VAL A 181 -0.11 -10.99 -7.95
CA VAL A 181 -1.37 -11.37 -8.62
C VAL A 181 -2.55 -10.99 -7.73
N PRO A 182 -3.49 -10.15 -8.21
CA PRO A 182 -4.66 -9.76 -7.45
C PRO A 182 -5.64 -10.93 -7.28
N VAL A 183 -6.32 -10.95 -6.13
CA VAL A 183 -7.53 -11.76 -5.93
C VAL A 183 -8.64 -11.20 -6.82
N ASP A 184 -9.35 -12.10 -7.52
CA ASP A 184 -10.44 -11.76 -8.45
C ASP A 184 -10.07 -10.71 -9.52
N GLY A 185 -8.79 -10.63 -9.89
CA GLY A 185 -8.27 -9.71 -10.91
C GLY A 185 -7.75 -10.43 -12.15
N THR A 186 -7.11 -9.65 -13.02
CA THR A 186 -6.55 -10.14 -14.29
C THR A 186 -5.04 -10.16 -14.24
N VAL A 187 -4.45 -11.26 -14.71
CA VAL A 187 -3.00 -11.38 -14.93
C VAL A 187 -2.72 -11.44 -16.42
N ILE A 188 -1.79 -10.60 -16.88
CA ILE A 188 -1.28 -10.64 -18.25
C ILE A 188 0.19 -11.01 -18.17
N THR A 189 0.60 -12.05 -18.89
CA THR A 189 1.99 -12.52 -18.91
C THR A 189 2.49 -12.72 -20.33
N GLY A 190 3.78 -12.44 -20.53
CA GLY A 190 4.50 -12.76 -21.77
C GLY A 190 5.19 -14.13 -21.74
N GLU A 191 5.14 -14.84 -20.61
CA GLU A 191 5.65 -16.22 -20.51
C GLU A 191 4.77 -17.20 -21.30
N ARG A 192 5.40 -18.24 -21.84
CA ARG A 192 4.78 -19.25 -22.72
C ARG A 192 4.79 -20.63 -22.08
#